data_AF-A0A517QXD2-F1
#
_entry.id   AF-A0A517QXD2-F1
#
_cell.length_a   1.000
_cell.length_b   1.000
_cell.length_c   1.000
_cell.angle_alpha   90.00
_cell.angle_beta   90.00
_cell.angle_gamma   90.00
#
_symmetry.space_group_name_H-M   'P 1'
#
loop_
_entity.id
_entity.type
_entity.pdbx_description
1 polymer ?
#
loop_
_entity_poly.entity_id
_entity_poly.type
_entity_poly.pdbx_seq_one_letter_code
_entity_poly.pdbx_strand_id
1 'polypeptide(L)'
;MNIGLDLGTDRFRSLRAIDGRLVARAVPSRCSMVDDTPAARRLLERASLPYAVCQSDLILLGEAALESAALVGKPSIELLPGGNVPSNDPPARQVIAALIESLLPAPTLSGTRPVCGLVLPHSGTADGADFLTHLVELRGYVAEQIRAADAVALATLSQEMLTGAVLTLGANSAEFAVIHHGRRAAHILIDVGTADIDRAIAEADDLHIYDTAGVRFRDDASVGRSRENLSGSLLNPGDARAKQIEAAYTRWLDSIILQATELTGKTVMAGVPGKLPLVCAGGPTQIRGFVPFLESRLRSADLPFDVSEIRVADAAYTAARGALAHAELTRAEAQRPTAKVA
;
A
#
# COMPACT_ATOMS: atom_id res chain seq x y z
N MET A 1 -17.00 15.57 -7.33
CA MET A 1 -16.92 14.10 -7.27
C MET A 1 -15.83 13.73 -6.28
N ASN A 2 -16.17 13.00 -5.21
CA ASN A 2 -15.19 12.56 -4.23
C ASN A 2 -14.36 11.39 -4.78
N ILE A 3 -13.21 11.16 -4.18
CA ILE A 3 -12.27 10.13 -4.62
C ILE A 3 -11.57 9.52 -3.39
N GLY A 4 -11.29 8.23 -3.45
CA GLY A 4 -10.35 7.58 -2.54
C GLY A 4 -9.00 7.42 -3.25
N LEU A 5 -7.92 7.81 -2.58
CA LEU A 5 -6.55 7.70 -3.05
C LEU A 5 -5.72 6.93 -2.03
N ASP A 6 -5.07 5.86 -2.47
CA ASP A 6 -4.12 5.08 -1.70
C ASP A 6 -2.74 5.23 -2.32
N LEU A 7 -1.85 5.93 -1.62
CA LEU A 7 -0.47 6.18 -2.04
C LEU A 7 0.47 5.15 -1.42
N GLY A 8 0.21 3.86 -1.69
CA GLY A 8 1.07 2.77 -1.26
C GLY A 8 2.46 2.81 -1.91
N THR A 9 3.46 2.26 -1.22
CA THR A 9 4.87 2.30 -1.65
C THR A 9 5.17 1.45 -2.88
N ASP A 10 4.35 0.41 -3.10
CA ASP A 10 4.42 -0.45 -4.29
C ASP A 10 3.61 0.13 -5.47
N ARG A 11 2.36 0.56 -5.22
CA ARG A 11 1.48 1.14 -6.23
C ARG A 11 0.60 2.23 -5.64
N PHE A 12 0.35 3.27 -6.44
CA PHE A 12 -0.67 4.26 -6.18
C PHE A 12 -1.98 3.81 -6.80
N ARG A 13 -3.09 4.04 -6.11
CA ARG A 13 -4.41 3.57 -6.51
C ARG A 13 -5.44 4.64 -6.25
N SER A 14 -6.37 4.82 -7.17
CA SER A 14 -7.55 5.64 -6.96
C SER A 14 -8.84 4.89 -7.25
N LEU A 15 -9.89 5.26 -6.51
CA LEU A 15 -11.24 4.76 -6.70
C LEU A 15 -12.24 5.91 -6.60
N ARG A 16 -13.18 5.96 -7.55
CA ARG A 16 -14.24 6.96 -7.58
C ARG A 16 -15.54 6.37 -8.11
N ALA A 17 -16.67 6.95 -7.74
CA ALA A 17 -17.96 6.59 -8.30
C ALA A 17 -18.32 7.55 -9.45
N ILE A 18 -18.63 6.99 -10.62
CA ILE A 18 -19.14 7.71 -11.79
C ILE A 18 -20.40 6.98 -12.25
N ASP A 19 -21.54 7.67 -12.28
CA ASP A 19 -22.83 7.13 -12.73
C ASP A 19 -23.20 5.76 -12.08
N GLY A 20 -23.00 5.67 -10.77
CA GLY A 20 -23.27 4.45 -9.99
C GLY A 20 -22.28 3.31 -10.20
N ARG A 21 -21.20 3.51 -10.96
CA ARG A 21 -20.13 2.53 -11.18
C ARG A 21 -18.84 2.97 -10.53
N LEU A 22 -18.11 2.02 -9.93
CA LEU A 22 -16.77 2.24 -9.42
C LEU A 22 -15.77 2.25 -10.58
N VAL A 23 -15.03 3.35 -10.71
CA VAL A 23 -13.92 3.50 -11.64
C VAL A 23 -12.63 3.46 -10.85
N ALA A 24 -11.82 2.45 -11.13
CA ALA A 24 -10.55 2.21 -10.49
C ALA A 24 -9.38 2.55 -11.43
N ARG A 25 -8.29 3.07 -10.87
CA ARG A 25 -7.00 3.27 -11.55
C ARG A 25 -5.88 2.87 -10.60
N ALA A 26 -4.83 2.27 -11.14
CA ALA A 26 -3.63 1.97 -10.39
C ALA A 26 -2.40 2.21 -11.27
N VAL A 27 -1.30 2.61 -10.65
CA VAL A 27 0.00 2.75 -11.31
C VAL A 27 1.10 2.35 -10.33
N PRO A 28 2.10 1.55 -10.74
CA PRO A 28 3.26 1.27 -9.91
C PRO A 28 3.99 2.53 -9.47
N SER A 29 4.41 2.58 -8.21
CA SER A 29 5.18 3.67 -7.62
C SER A 29 6.67 3.53 -7.99
N ARG A 30 6.95 3.43 -9.29
CA ARG A 30 8.29 3.16 -9.84
C ARG A 30 8.58 3.99 -11.08
N CYS A 31 9.87 4.25 -11.29
CA CYS A 31 10.38 4.87 -12.51
C CYS A 31 11.63 4.13 -13.02
N SER A 32 12.01 4.39 -14.28
CA SER A 32 13.31 3.98 -14.81
C SER A 32 13.84 5.10 -15.71
N MET A 33 15.16 5.27 -15.72
CA MET A 33 15.84 6.27 -16.53
C MET A 33 16.77 5.58 -17.53
N VAL A 34 16.54 5.84 -18.80
CA VAL A 34 17.28 5.24 -19.92
C VAL A 34 17.90 6.33 -20.74
N ASP A 35 19.16 6.18 -21.15
CA ASP A 35 19.85 7.18 -21.95
C ASP A 35 19.09 7.42 -23.26
N ASP A 36 18.91 8.68 -23.63
CA ASP A 36 18.23 9.07 -24.84
C ASP A 36 19.08 8.80 -26.08
N THR A 37 19.01 7.55 -26.56
CA THR A 37 19.66 7.12 -27.80
C THR A 37 18.63 6.71 -28.85
N PRO A 38 18.95 6.86 -30.16
CA PRO A 38 18.08 6.37 -31.22
C PRO A 38 17.76 4.87 -31.12
N ALA A 39 18.68 4.08 -30.55
CA ALA A 39 18.47 2.66 -30.32
C ALA A 39 17.45 2.41 -29.19
N ALA A 40 17.58 3.12 -28.05
CA ALA A 40 16.65 3.03 -26.94
C ALA A 40 15.23 3.46 -27.35
N ARG A 41 15.09 4.61 -28.04
CA ARG A 41 13.79 5.09 -28.56
C ARG A 41 13.11 4.05 -29.44
N ARG A 42 13.83 3.51 -30.43
CA ARG A 42 13.30 2.47 -31.33
C ARG A 42 12.88 1.21 -30.57
N LEU A 43 13.63 0.82 -29.53
CA LEU A 43 13.30 -0.35 -28.72
C LEU A 43 12.00 -0.11 -27.93
N LEU A 44 11.88 1.03 -27.25
CA LEU A 44 10.71 1.39 -26.46
C LEU A 44 9.46 1.57 -27.34
N GLU A 45 9.59 2.23 -28.49
CA GLU A 45 8.50 2.40 -29.47
C GLU A 45 8.02 1.06 -30.03
N ARG A 46 8.94 0.14 -30.37
CA ARG A 46 8.59 -1.21 -30.82
C ARG A 46 7.88 -2.02 -29.73
N ALA A 47 8.24 -1.80 -28.47
CA ALA A 47 7.60 -2.42 -27.31
C ALA A 47 6.30 -1.70 -26.91
N SER A 48 5.92 -0.60 -27.58
CA SER A 48 4.78 0.26 -27.20
C SER A 48 4.86 0.80 -25.76
N LEU A 49 6.07 1.01 -25.27
CA LEU A 49 6.32 1.52 -23.92
C LEU A 49 6.33 3.06 -23.94
N PRO A 50 5.40 3.72 -23.22
CA PRO A 50 5.40 5.18 -23.13
C PRO A 50 6.59 5.68 -22.31
N TYR A 51 7.17 6.79 -22.73
CA TYR A 51 8.28 7.45 -22.06
C TYR A 51 8.14 8.98 -22.17
N ALA A 52 8.68 9.69 -21.18
CA ALA A 52 8.86 11.14 -21.22
C ALA A 52 10.32 11.46 -21.57
N VAL A 53 10.57 12.55 -22.29
CA VAL A 53 11.93 13.01 -22.60
C VAL A 53 12.32 14.07 -21.56
N CYS A 54 13.45 13.86 -20.88
CA CYS A 54 13.99 14.79 -19.90
C CYS A 54 15.49 14.95 -20.14
N GLN A 55 15.90 16.09 -20.69
CA GLN A 55 17.30 16.37 -21.04
C GLN A 55 17.94 15.25 -21.90
N SER A 56 18.88 14.49 -21.34
CA SER A 56 19.59 13.38 -21.97
C SER A 56 18.98 12.01 -21.69
N ASP A 57 17.84 11.94 -20.99
CA ASP A 57 17.22 10.71 -20.52
C ASP A 57 15.78 10.55 -21.01
N LEU A 58 15.38 9.30 -21.17
CA LEU A 58 14.02 8.83 -21.33
C LEU A 58 13.54 8.31 -19.98
N ILE A 59 12.49 8.93 -19.45
CA ILE A 59 11.88 8.56 -18.17
C ILE A 59 10.68 7.66 -18.45
N LEU A 60 10.73 6.43 -17.95
CA LEU A 60 9.62 5.49 -17.96
C LEU A 60 8.96 5.47 -16.59
N LEU A 61 7.63 5.43 -16.58
CA LEU A 61 6.81 5.55 -15.37
C LEU A 61 5.89 4.36 -15.19
N GLY A 62 5.69 3.92 -13.95
CA GLY A 62 4.72 2.90 -13.61
C GLY A 62 5.00 1.56 -14.29
N GLU A 63 4.02 1.02 -15.01
CA GLU A 63 4.14 -0.27 -15.71
C GLU A 63 5.28 -0.24 -16.73
N ALA A 64 5.44 0.88 -17.45
CA ALA A 64 6.49 1.00 -18.45
C ALA A 64 7.90 0.87 -17.84
N ALA A 65 8.09 1.32 -16.60
CA ALA A 65 9.35 1.17 -15.87
C ALA A 65 9.62 -0.28 -15.44
N LEU A 66 8.57 -1.02 -15.09
CA LEU A 66 8.69 -2.44 -14.73
C LEU A 66 9.02 -3.29 -15.96
N GLU A 67 8.29 -3.07 -17.05
CA GLU A 67 8.46 -3.81 -18.31
C GLU A 67 9.79 -3.50 -19.00
N SER A 68 10.27 -2.26 -18.89
CA SER A 68 11.53 -1.87 -19.52
C SER A 68 12.74 -2.55 -18.90
N ALA A 69 12.70 -2.93 -17.62
CA ALA A 69 13.88 -3.42 -16.91
C ALA A 69 14.54 -4.62 -17.60
N ALA A 70 13.75 -5.56 -18.14
CA ALA A 70 14.25 -6.70 -18.90
C ALA A 70 14.74 -6.33 -20.31
N LEU A 71 14.23 -5.25 -20.89
CA LEU A 71 14.52 -4.83 -22.26
C LEU A 71 15.78 -3.97 -22.35
N VAL A 72 15.93 -3.00 -21.44
CA VAL A 72 17.05 -2.04 -21.42
C VAL A 72 18.17 -2.43 -20.46
N GLY A 73 17.97 -3.45 -19.62
CA GLY A 73 18.98 -3.91 -18.66
C GLY A 73 19.25 -2.91 -17.54
N LYS A 74 18.34 -1.97 -17.28
CA LYS A 74 18.40 -1.05 -16.14
C LYS A 74 17.25 -1.34 -15.17
N PRO A 75 17.50 -1.49 -13.86
CA PRO A 75 16.43 -1.73 -12.90
C PRO A 75 15.46 -0.55 -12.82
N SER A 76 14.24 -0.84 -12.36
CA SER A 76 13.32 0.21 -11.91
C SER A 76 13.73 0.70 -10.53
N ILE A 77 13.51 1.99 -10.30
CA ILE A 77 13.76 2.71 -9.05
C ILE A 77 12.41 2.90 -8.34
N GLU A 78 12.39 2.66 -7.03
CA GLU A 78 11.24 2.94 -6.18
C GLU A 78 11.11 4.45 -5.96
N LEU A 79 9.91 5.00 -6.13
CA LEU A 79 9.67 6.43 -5.92
C LEU A 79 9.50 6.79 -4.45
N LEU A 80 9.10 5.83 -3.62
CA LEU A 80 8.92 6.00 -2.18
C LEU A 80 9.78 4.98 -1.41
N PRO A 81 11.12 5.03 -1.53
CA PRO A 81 12.01 4.07 -0.87
C PRO A 81 11.79 4.10 0.65
N GLY A 82 11.51 2.95 1.25
CA GLY A 82 11.17 2.86 2.68
C GLY A 82 9.93 3.68 3.08
N GLY A 83 9.08 4.09 2.13
CA GLY A 83 7.89 4.91 2.38
C GLY A 83 8.14 6.41 2.37
N ASN A 84 9.37 6.83 2.09
CA ASN A 84 9.76 8.23 2.15
C ASN A 84 9.69 8.91 0.79
N VAL A 85 9.17 10.13 0.77
CA VAL A 85 9.30 11.02 -0.38
C VAL A 85 10.74 11.53 -0.42
N PRO A 86 11.47 11.39 -1.54
CA PRO A 86 12.81 11.97 -1.68
C PRO A 86 12.76 13.50 -1.51
N SER A 87 13.54 14.04 -0.56
CA SER A 87 13.61 15.48 -0.31
C SER A 87 14.59 16.21 -1.24
N ASN A 88 15.70 15.54 -1.59
CA ASN A 88 16.81 16.11 -2.36
C ASN A 88 16.85 15.63 -3.82
N ASP A 89 15.74 15.12 -4.33
CA ASP A 89 15.61 14.63 -5.71
C ASP A 89 14.40 15.31 -6.40
N PRO A 90 14.59 16.51 -6.98
CA PRO A 90 13.51 17.21 -7.67
C PRO A 90 12.90 16.42 -8.83
N PRO A 91 13.67 15.71 -9.69
CA PRO A 91 13.12 14.82 -10.71
C PRO A 91 12.18 13.75 -10.13
N ALA A 92 12.57 13.03 -9.07
CA ALA A 92 11.71 12.02 -8.46
C ALA A 92 10.40 12.62 -7.92
N ARG A 93 10.45 13.81 -7.30
CA ARG A 93 9.25 14.52 -6.82
C ARG A 93 8.32 14.93 -7.96
N GLN A 94 8.86 15.38 -9.09
CA GLN A 94 8.06 15.70 -10.29
C GLN A 94 7.39 14.45 -10.86
N VAL A 95 8.11 13.31 -10.87
CA VAL A 95 7.55 12.03 -11.28
C VAL A 95 6.40 11.59 -10.35
N ILE A 96 6.58 11.69 -9.03
CA ILE A 96 5.51 11.41 -8.05
C ILE A 96 4.28 12.29 -8.34
N ALA A 97 4.49 13.59 -8.58
CA ALA A 97 3.41 14.52 -8.91
C ALA A 97 2.66 14.12 -10.18
N ALA A 98 3.38 13.75 -11.25
CA ALA A 98 2.78 13.29 -12.50
C ALA A 98 1.97 11.99 -12.33
N LEU A 99 2.47 11.04 -11.53
CA LEU A 99 1.72 9.82 -11.23
C LEU A 99 0.44 10.11 -10.45
N ILE A 100 0.50 10.97 -9.42
CA ILE A 100 -0.68 11.36 -8.66
C ILE A 100 -1.69 12.10 -9.53
N GLU A 101 -1.23 13.01 -10.40
CA GLU A 101 -2.08 13.70 -11.37
C GLU A 101 -2.79 12.72 -12.32
N SER A 102 -2.10 11.67 -12.77
CA SER A 102 -2.70 10.64 -13.64
C SER A 102 -3.85 9.88 -12.97
N LEU A 103 -3.86 9.82 -11.63
CA LEU A 103 -4.89 9.16 -10.84
C LEU A 103 -6.03 10.11 -10.44
N LEU A 104 -5.71 11.40 -10.28
CA LEU A 104 -6.62 12.45 -9.84
C LEU A 104 -7.13 13.30 -11.01
N PRO A 105 -8.33 13.00 -11.55
CA PRO A 105 -8.91 13.84 -12.59
C PRO A 105 -9.14 15.26 -12.06
N ALA A 106 -9.11 16.25 -12.95
CA ALA A 106 -9.49 17.61 -12.56
C ALA A 106 -10.93 17.60 -12.01
N PRO A 107 -11.19 18.21 -10.85
CA PRO A 107 -12.50 18.18 -10.25
C PRO A 107 -13.47 19.06 -11.05
N THR A 108 -14.65 18.52 -11.38
CA THR A 108 -15.76 19.35 -11.86
C THR A 108 -16.28 20.16 -10.68
N LEU A 109 -15.98 21.46 -10.67
CA LEU A 109 -16.40 22.37 -9.60
C LEU A 109 -17.87 22.75 -9.81
N SER A 110 -18.76 22.14 -9.03
CA SER A 110 -20.19 22.49 -8.95
C SER A 110 -20.62 22.74 -7.50
N GLY A 111 -19.95 23.69 -6.84
CA GLY A 111 -20.21 24.07 -5.45
C GLY A 111 -19.02 23.77 -4.53
N THR A 112 -19.24 23.00 -3.47
CA THR A 112 -18.18 22.63 -2.50
C THR A 112 -17.06 21.85 -3.16
N ARG A 113 -15.81 22.13 -2.78
CA ARG A 113 -14.65 21.37 -3.25
C ARG A 113 -14.85 19.88 -2.93
N PRO A 114 -14.53 18.97 -3.87
CA PRO A 114 -14.62 17.55 -3.62
C PRO A 114 -13.58 17.10 -2.59
N VAL A 115 -13.92 16.06 -1.85
CA VAL A 115 -13.05 15.44 -0.85
C VAL A 115 -12.28 14.29 -1.49
N CYS A 116 -10.98 14.22 -1.20
CA CYS A 116 -10.12 13.09 -1.48
C CYS A 116 -9.78 12.41 -0.16
N GLY A 117 -10.33 11.23 0.08
CA GLY A 117 -9.90 10.37 1.18
C GLY A 117 -8.53 9.83 0.84
N LEU A 118 -7.54 10.07 1.71
CA LEU A 118 -6.12 9.89 1.39
C LEU A 118 -5.47 8.90 2.38
N VAL A 119 -5.03 7.76 1.87
CA VAL A 119 -4.15 6.84 2.59
C VAL A 119 -2.71 7.11 2.15
N LEU A 120 -1.84 7.41 3.12
CA LEU A 120 -0.42 7.70 2.91
C LEU A 120 0.45 6.51 3.34
N PRO A 121 1.70 6.40 2.83
CA PRO A 121 2.69 5.50 3.39
C PRO A 121 2.88 5.82 4.87
N HIS A 122 2.94 4.78 5.72
CA HIS A 122 3.11 5.02 7.14
C HIS A 122 4.54 5.44 7.51
N SER A 123 5.54 4.73 7.01
CA SER A 123 6.96 4.90 7.35
C SER A 123 7.61 6.16 6.73
N GLY A 124 6.79 7.10 6.24
CA GLY A 124 7.25 8.34 5.62
C GLY A 124 7.52 9.46 6.63
N THR A 125 8.34 10.44 6.22
CA THR A 125 8.54 11.68 6.99
C THR A 125 7.28 12.57 6.96
N ALA A 126 7.14 13.43 7.98
CA ALA A 126 6.09 14.45 8.02
C ALA A 126 6.14 15.35 6.76
N ASP A 127 7.33 15.83 6.37
CA ASP A 127 7.52 16.62 5.15
C ASP A 127 7.08 15.87 3.87
N GLY A 128 7.27 14.55 3.85
CA GLY A 128 6.80 13.70 2.76
C GLY A 128 5.28 13.61 2.73
N ALA A 129 4.64 13.41 3.88
CA ALA A 129 3.19 13.40 4.02
C ALA A 129 2.57 14.75 3.61
N ASP A 130 3.18 15.86 4.03
CA ASP A 130 2.76 17.22 3.66
C ASP A 130 2.89 17.45 2.16
N PHE A 131 3.99 17.01 1.55
CA PHE A 131 4.16 17.08 0.11
C PHE A 131 3.07 16.32 -0.65
N LEU A 132 2.80 15.05 -0.28
CA LEU A 132 1.79 14.24 -0.95
C LEU A 132 0.38 14.83 -0.76
N THR A 133 0.07 15.32 0.44
CA THR A 133 -1.19 16.01 0.74
C THR A 133 -1.34 17.26 -0.11
N HIS A 134 -0.29 18.08 -0.20
CA HIS A 134 -0.30 19.29 -0.99
C HIS A 134 -0.52 19.03 -2.48
N LEU A 135 0.03 17.94 -3.04
CA LEU A 135 -0.23 17.55 -4.42
C LEU A 135 -1.72 17.28 -4.68
N VAL A 136 -2.42 16.65 -3.74
CA VAL A 136 -3.88 16.43 -3.82
C VAL A 136 -4.63 17.76 -3.79
N GLU A 137 -4.22 18.69 -2.93
CA GLU A 137 -4.83 20.02 -2.81
C GLU A 137 -4.62 20.90 -4.05
N LEU A 138 -3.43 20.83 -4.67
CA LEU A 138 -3.13 21.51 -5.94
C LEU A 138 -4.01 21.00 -7.09
N ARG A 139 -4.50 19.76 -7.02
CA ARG A 139 -5.52 19.23 -7.95
C ARG A 139 -6.92 19.76 -7.67
N GLY A 140 -7.13 20.53 -6.60
CA GLY A 140 -8.41 21.16 -6.27
C GLY A 140 -9.31 20.34 -5.33
N TYR A 141 -8.77 19.30 -4.70
CA TYR A 141 -9.47 18.50 -3.71
C TYR A 141 -9.20 19.00 -2.28
N VAL A 142 -10.10 18.70 -1.35
CA VAL A 142 -9.81 18.73 0.09
C VAL A 142 -9.24 17.36 0.46
N ALA A 143 -8.01 17.31 0.94
CA ALA A 143 -7.37 16.05 1.32
C ALA A 143 -7.75 15.68 2.76
N GLU A 144 -8.40 14.54 2.93
CA GLU A 144 -8.81 14.00 4.23
C GLU A 144 -8.07 12.70 4.48
N GLN A 145 -7.06 12.76 5.36
CA GLN A 145 -6.21 11.61 5.62
C GLN A 145 -6.92 10.55 6.47
N ILE A 146 -6.76 9.29 6.07
CA ILE A 146 -7.26 8.12 6.82
C ILE A 146 -6.18 7.05 6.85
N ARG A 147 -6.06 6.36 7.99
CA ARG A 147 -5.13 5.24 8.14
C ARG A 147 -5.56 4.03 7.33
N ALA A 148 -4.60 3.22 6.91
CA ALA A 148 -4.86 2.03 6.10
C ALA A 148 -5.82 1.06 6.80
N ALA A 149 -5.61 0.78 8.10
CA ALA A 149 -6.49 -0.13 8.83
C ALA A 149 -7.93 0.41 8.98
N ASP A 150 -8.10 1.73 9.19
CA ASP A 150 -9.42 2.35 9.28
C ASP A 150 -10.13 2.33 7.92
N ALA A 151 -9.40 2.60 6.83
CA ALA A 151 -9.94 2.52 5.48
C ALA A 151 -10.38 1.07 5.17
N VAL A 152 -9.54 0.08 5.47
CA VAL A 152 -9.89 -1.34 5.30
C VAL A 152 -11.12 -1.70 6.13
N ALA A 153 -11.23 -1.23 7.38
CA ALA A 153 -12.41 -1.44 8.21
C ALA A 153 -13.68 -0.87 7.55
N LEU A 154 -13.65 0.37 7.06
CA LEU A 154 -14.79 0.98 6.36
C LEU A 154 -15.18 0.20 5.10
N ALA A 155 -14.19 -0.38 4.40
CA ALA A 155 -14.43 -1.15 3.19
C ALA A 155 -14.97 -2.56 3.43
N THR A 156 -14.78 -3.14 4.62
CA THR A 156 -14.96 -4.59 4.83
C THR A 156 -15.85 -4.97 6.01
N LEU A 157 -15.94 -4.14 7.06
CA LEU A 157 -16.67 -4.47 8.29
C LEU A 157 -18.10 -3.94 8.33
N SER A 158 -18.68 -3.62 7.17
CA SER A 158 -20.04 -3.03 7.09
C SER A 158 -21.12 -3.95 7.66
N GLN A 159 -20.95 -5.28 7.54
CA GLN A 159 -21.92 -6.26 8.03
C GLN A 159 -21.82 -6.47 9.54
N GLU A 160 -20.70 -6.12 10.15
CA GLU A 160 -20.40 -6.26 11.57
C GLU A 160 -20.52 -4.92 12.31
N MET A 161 -21.32 -3.99 11.76
CA MET A 161 -21.50 -2.65 12.31
C MET A 161 -20.17 -1.94 12.58
N LEU A 162 -19.20 -2.12 11.67
CA LEU A 162 -17.84 -1.61 11.79
C LEU A 162 -17.13 -2.07 13.07
N THR A 163 -17.31 -3.33 13.45
CA THR A 163 -16.65 -3.95 14.62
C THR A 163 -15.87 -5.18 14.19
N GLY A 164 -14.58 -5.22 14.52
CA GLY A 164 -13.68 -6.29 14.11
C GLY A 164 -12.21 -5.91 14.27
N ALA A 165 -11.32 -6.87 14.06
CA ALA A 165 -9.90 -6.63 13.97
C ALA A 165 -9.45 -6.53 12.50
N VAL A 166 -8.46 -5.70 12.25
CA VAL A 166 -7.90 -5.47 10.91
C VAL A 166 -6.39 -5.63 10.96
N LEU A 167 -5.84 -6.45 10.08
CA LEU A 167 -4.40 -6.59 9.84
C LEU A 167 -4.09 -6.12 8.41
N THR A 168 -3.39 -5.00 8.28
CA THR A 168 -2.87 -4.54 6.99
C THR A 168 -1.38 -4.88 6.90
N LEU A 169 -0.98 -5.52 5.82
CA LEU A 169 0.42 -5.84 5.51
C LEU A 169 0.79 -5.11 4.23
N GLY A 170 1.88 -4.34 4.26
CA GLY A 170 2.38 -3.58 3.12
C GLY A 170 3.82 -3.93 2.78
N ALA A 171 4.35 -3.27 1.75
CA ALA A 171 5.74 -3.45 1.37
C ALA A 171 6.70 -2.88 2.43
N ASN A 172 6.33 -1.81 3.15
CA ASN A 172 7.22 -1.13 4.11
C ASN A 172 6.67 -1.04 5.54
N SER A 173 5.43 -1.49 5.76
CA SER A 173 4.82 -1.41 7.10
C SER A 173 3.73 -2.47 7.29
N ALA A 174 3.40 -2.75 8.55
CA ALA A 174 2.22 -3.50 8.94
C ALA A 174 1.45 -2.76 10.03
N GLU A 175 0.12 -2.77 9.94
CA GLU A 175 -0.78 -2.19 10.95
C GLU A 175 -1.77 -3.25 11.44
N PHE A 176 -1.89 -3.40 12.75
CA PHE A 176 -2.97 -4.17 13.37
C PHE A 176 -3.86 -3.21 14.15
N ALA A 177 -5.17 -3.25 13.92
CA ALA A 177 -6.12 -2.39 14.61
C ALA A 177 -7.34 -3.18 15.10
N VAL A 178 -7.88 -2.76 16.25
CA VAL A 178 -9.18 -3.21 16.74
C VAL A 178 -10.16 -2.07 16.56
N ILE A 179 -11.22 -2.31 15.81
CA ILE A 179 -12.28 -1.35 15.53
C ILE A 179 -13.54 -1.79 16.27
N HIS A 180 -14.20 -0.86 16.95
CA HIS A 180 -15.45 -1.08 17.64
C HIS A 180 -16.42 0.05 17.28
N HIS A 181 -17.52 -0.30 16.62
CA HIS A 181 -18.53 0.64 16.13
C HIS A 181 -17.94 1.80 15.32
N GLY A 182 -17.01 1.49 14.41
CA GLY A 182 -16.36 2.48 13.55
C GLY A 182 -15.31 3.34 14.25
N ARG A 183 -15.04 3.10 15.53
CA ARG A 183 -13.98 3.78 16.29
C ARG A 183 -12.84 2.81 16.52
N ARG A 184 -11.61 3.25 16.22
CA ARG A 184 -10.42 2.50 16.61
C ARG A 184 -10.29 2.47 18.13
N ALA A 185 -10.39 1.28 18.70
CA ALA A 185 -10.08 1.03 20.10
C ALA A 185 -8.56 0.99 20.26
N ALA A 186 -7.89 0.03 19.63
CA ALA A 186 -6.44 -0.15 19.72
C ALA A 186 -5.79 -0.16 18.34
N HIS A 187 -4.50 0.17 18.29
CA HIS A 187 -3.68 -0.09 17.12
C HIS A 187 -2.22 -0.35 17.49
N ILE A 188 -1.57 -1.08 16.60
CA ILE A 188 -0.17 -1.43 16.59
C ILE A 188 0.34 -1.19 15.17
N LEU A 189 1.57 -0.75 15.08
CA LEU A 189 2.16 -0.31 13.84
C LEU A 189 3.64 -0.63 13.84
N ILE A 190 4.09 -1.25 12.76
CA ILE A 190 5.46 -1.70 12.60
C ILE A 190 5.97 -1.18 11.25
N ASP A 191 7.12 -0.49 11.28
CA ASP A 191 7.85 0.00 10.10
C ASP A 191 8.73 -1.10 9.49
N VAL A 192 8.14 -2.29 9.33
CA VAL A 192 8.76 -3.44 8.67
C VAL A 192 7.72 -4.03 7.74
N GLY A 193 8.11 -4.26 6.49
CA GLY A 193 7.26 -4.87 5.48
C GLY A 193 7.99 -5.90 4.62
N THR A 194 7.35 -6.30 3.53
CA THR A 194 7.95 -7.30 2.64
C THR A 194 9.19 -6.81 1.90
N ALA A 195 9.39 -5.50 1.74
CA ALA A 195 10.62 -4.94 1.18
C ALA A 195 11.83 -5.22 2.08
N ASP A 196 11.64 -5.26 3.40
CA ASP A 196 12.71 -5.64 4.34
C ASP A 196 13.01 -7.14 4.27
N ILE A 197 11.98 -7.97 4.07
CA ILE A 197 12.14 -9.41 3.79
C ILE A 197 12.94 -9.63 2.51
N ASP A 198 12.54 -8.97 1.42
CA ASP A 198 13.19 -9.09 0.12
C ASP A 198 14.65 -8.67 0.20
N ARG A 199 14.92 -7.52 0.82
CA ARG A 199 16.25 -6.97 1.03
C ARG A 199 17.14 -7.89 1.85
N ALA A 200 16.65 -8.40 2.98
CA ALA A 200 17.42 -9.26 3.87
C ALA A 200 17.82 -10.58 3.18
N ILE A 201 16.93 -11.16 2.36
CA ILE A 201 17.24 -12.37 1.61
C ILE A 201 18.20 -12.07 0.46
N ALA A 202 17.99 -10.97 -0.29
CA ALA A 202 18.89 -10.58 -1.37
C ALA A 202 20.32 -10.32 -0.85
N GLU A 203 20.45 -9.68 0.31
CA GLU A 203 21.73 -9.45 0.97
C GLU A 203 22.38 -10.75 1.44
N ALA A 204 21.62 -11.63 2.10
CA ALA A 204 22.14 -12.92 2.58
C ALA A 204 22.63 -13.84 1.45
N ASP A 205 21.96 -13.78 0.29
CA ASP A 205 22.29 -14.60 -0.88
C ASP A 205 23.22 -13.87 -1.87
N ASP A 206 23.73 -12.68 -1.53
CA ASP A 206 24.60 -11.83 -2.38
C ASP A 206 24.02 -11.58 -3.79
N LEU A 207 22.71 -11.37 -3.90
CA LEU A 207 22.01 -11.20 -5.19
C LEU A 207 22.17 -9.80 -5.75
N HIS A 208 22.76 -9.72 -6.95
CA HIS A 208 23.04 -8.45 -7.61
C HIS A 208 22.79 -8.50 -9.11
N ILE A 209 22.38 -7.35 -9.65
CA ILE A 209 22.29 -7.07 -11.07
C ILE A 209 23.23 -5.91 -11.40
N TYR A 210 23.66 -5.84 -12.66
CA TYR A 210 24.54 -4.80 -13.15
C TYR A 210 23.84 -4.06 -14.28
N ASP A 211 23.92 -2.73 -14.30
CA ASP A 211 23.48 -1.97 -15.46
C ASP A 211 24.52 -2.03 -16.59
N THR A 212 24.21 -1.38 -17.72
CA THR A 212 25.09 -1.29 -18.88
C THR A 212 26.41 -0.56 -18.62
N ALA A 213 26.48 0.25 -17.57
CA ALA A 213 27.70 0.93 -17.13
C ALA A 213 28.52 0.11 -16.12
N GLY A 214 28.03 -1.08 -15.73
CA GLY A 214 28.66 -1.95 -14.75
C GLY A 214 28.39 -1.53 -13.30
N VAL A 215 27.44 -0.63 -13.05
CA VAL A 215 27.02 -0.26 -11.70
C VAL A 215 26.26 -1.41 -11.08
N ARG A 216 26.68 -1.82 -9.89
CA ARG A 216 26.11 -2.93 -9.13
C ARG A 216 24.90 -2.47 -8.32
N PHE A 217 23.77 -3.15 -8.49
CA PHE A 217 22.56 -2.96 -7.70
C PHE A 217 22.16 -4.27 -7.03
N ARG A 218 21.61 -4.19 -5.81
CA ARG A 218 21.04 -5.36 -5.14
C ARG A 218 19.72 -5.76 -5.81
N ASP A 219 19.52 -7.05 -6.03
CA ASP A 219 18.35 -7.55 -6.77
C ASP A 219 17.19 -7.94 -5.82
N ASP A 220 16.68 -6.95 -5.08
CA ASP A 220 15.52 -7.12 -4.18
C ASP A 220 14.28 -7.59 -4.97
N ALA A 221 14.17 -7.13 -6.23
CA ALA A 221 13.06 -7.44 -7.11
C ALA A 221 12.97 -8.92 -7.49
N SER A 222 14.08 -9.66 -7.60
CA SER A 222 14.02 -11.11 -7.83
C SER A 222 13.43 -11.85 -6.65
N VAL A 223 13.76 -11.44 -5.41
CA VAL A 223 13.17 -12.02 -4.21
C VAL A 223 11.68 -11.72 -4.15
N GLY A 224 11.28 -10.48 -4.42
CA GLY A 224 9.87 -10.08 -4.50
C GLY A 224 9.08 -10.93 -5.50
N ARG A 225 9.63 -11.17 -6.70
CA ARG A 225 9.04 -12.07 -7.70
C ARG A 225 8.94 -13.51 -7.21
N SER A 226 9.96 -14.02 -6.50
CA SER A 226 9.92 -15.36 -5.88
C SER A 226 8.87 -15.45 -4.77
N ARG A 227 8.65 -14.38 -3.99
CA ARG A 227 7.59 -14.31 -2.98
C ARG A 227 6.20 -14.30 -3.60
N GLU A 228 6.00 -13.51 -4.64
CA GLU A 228 4.72 -13.44 -5.38
C GLU A 228 4.40 -14.74 -6.11
N ASN A 229 5.44 -15.41 -6.65
CA ASN A 229 5.34 -16.70 -7.33
C ASN A 229 5.92 -17.82 -6.47
N LEU A 230 5.52 -17.87 -5.19
CA LEU A 230 6.08 -18.80 -4.21
C LEU A 230 5.98 -20.25 -4.69
N SER A 231 7.13 -20.92 -4.74
CA SER A 231 7.21 -22.37 -4.94
C SER A 231 6.63 -23.08 -3.72
N GLY A 232 5.57 -23.88 -3.90
CA GLY A 232 4.81 -24.47 -2.80
C GLY A 232 3.84 -23.47 -2.15
N SER A 233 3.85 -23.38 -0.81
CA SER A 233 3.05 -22.43 0.00
C SER A 233 3.81 -22.07 1.29
N LEU A 234 3.32 -21.09 2.05
CA LEU A 234 3.88 -20.79 3.38
C LEU A 234 3.82 -21.97 4.35
N LEU A 235 2.87 -22.89 4.18
CA LEU A 235 2.78 -24.11 5.03
C LEU A 235 3.70 -25.24 4.55
N ASN A 236 3.99 -25.28 3.25
CA ASN A 236 4.83 -26.30 2.65
C ASN A 236 5.73 -25.65 1.59
N PRO A 237 6.83 -25.02 2.00
CA PRO A 237 7.74 -24.35 1.07
C PRO A 237 8.38 -25.35 0.09
N GLY A 238 8.33 -25.05 -1.21
CA GLY A 238 8.74 -25.97 -2.27
C GLY A 238 10.25 -26.03 -2.55
N ASP A 239 10.99 -25.00 -2.15
CA ASP A 239 12.44 -24.90 -2.34
C ASP A 239 13.12 -24.09 -1.22
N ALA A 240 14.44 -23.91 -1.31
CA ALA A 240 15.23 -23.19 -0.32
C ALA A 240 14.81 -21.72 -0.18
N ARG A 241 14.50 -21.05 -1.31
CA ARG A 241 14.07 -19.65 -1.32
C ARG A 241 12.70 -19.50 -0.65
N ALA A 242 11.77 -20.40 -0.94
CA ALA A 242 10.46 -20.43 -0.30
C ALA A 242 10.58 -20.64 1.22
N LYS A 243 11.55 -21.46 1.70
CA LYS A 243 11.83 -21.63 3.13
C LYS A 243 12.37 -20.35 3.79
N GLN A 244 13.25 -19.61 3.11
CA GLN A 244 13.73 -18.32 3.62
C GLN A 244 12.58 -17.31 3.75
N ILE A 245 11.69 -17.26 2.75
CA ILE A 245 10.50 -16.39 2.74
C ILE A 245 9.54 -16.79 3.86
N GLU A 246 9.24 -18.09 4.03
CA GLU A 246 8.41 -18.59 5.12
C GLU A 246 8.98 -18.19 6.49
N ALA A 247 10.27 -18.42 6.72
CA ALA A 247 10.91 -18.08 7.99
C ALA A 247 10.87 -16.57 8.27
N ALA A 248 10.99 -15.73 7.23
CA ALA A 248 10.87 -14.28 7.36
C ALA A 248 9.43 -13.84 7.67
N TYR A 249 8.43 -14.43 7.00
CA TYR A 249 7.02 -14.22 7.31
C TYR A 249 6.65 -14.66 8.73
N THR A 250 7.20 -15.78 9.20
CA THR A 250 7.05 -16.25 10.58
C THR A 250 7.50 -15.16 11.55
N ARG A 251 8.74 -14.68 11.43
CA ARG A 251 9.27 -13.64 12.35
C ARG A 251 8.44 -12.35 12.30
N TRP A 252 8.00 -11.95 11.11
CA TRP A 252 7.24 -10.72 10.93
C TRP A 252 5.84 -10.81 11.56
N LEU A 253 5.09 -11.88 11.28
CA LEU A 253 3.76 -12.07 11.86
C LEU A 253 3.82 -12.31 13.36
N ASP A 254 4.80 -13.08 13.85
CA ASP A 254 4.97 -13.31 15.29
C ASP A 254 5.26 -12.01 16.03
N SER A 255 6.03 -11.09 15.44
CA SER A 255 6.28 -9.77 16.02
C SER A 255 5.00 -8.93 16.13
N ILE A 256 4.13 -8.97 15.11
CA ILE A 256 2.83 -8.27 15.13
C ILE A 256 1.91 -8.88 16.18
N ILE A 257 1.81 -10.21 16.19
CA ILE A 257 0.94 -10.95 17.10
C ILE A 257 1.39 -10.74 18.55
N LEU A 258 2.70 -10.78 18.82
CA LEU A 258 3.25 -10.51 20.15
C LEU A 258 2.88 -9.11 20.65
N GLN A 259 2.96 -8.09 19.80
CA GLN A 259 2.50 -6.75 20.20
C GLN A 259 0.98 -6.71 20.42
N ALA A 260 0.21 -7.50 19.64
CA ALA A 260 -1.24 -7.59 19.81
C ALA A 260 -1.66 -8.24 21.13
N THR A 261 -0.88 -9.19 21.66
CA THR A 261 -1.16 -9.76 23.00
C THR A 261 -0.93 -8.75 24.13
N GLU A 262 -0.09 -7.73 23.93
CA GLU A 262 0.07 -6.65 24.90
C GLU A 262 -1.20 -5.80 25.08
N LEU A 263 -2.22 -5.98 24.23
CA LEU A 263 -3.53 -5.32 24.38
C LEU A 263 -4.41 -6.01 25.44
N THR A 264 -4.08 -7.23 25.85
CA THR A 264 -4.81 -8.00 26.85
C THR A 264 -4.87 -7.27 28.19
N GLY A 265 -6.08 -7.14 28.74
CA GLY A 265 -6.34 -6.44 30.00
C GLY A 265 -6.24 -4.91 29.96
N LYS A 266 -5.88 -4.30 28.81
CA LYS A 266 -5.84 -2.83 28.70
C LYS A 266 -7.25 -2.24 28.69
N THR A 267 -7.44 -1.13 29.40
CA THR A 267 -8.73 -0.40 29.47
C THR A 267 -9.27 0.00 28.10
N VAL A 268 -8.38 0.19 27.13
CA VAL A 268 -8.75 0.49 25.74
C VAL A 268 -9.60 -0.62 25.08
N MET A 269 -9.51 -1.85 25.59
CA MET A 269 -10.31 -3.00 25.15
C MET A 269 -11.63 -3.13 25.91
N ALA A 270 -11.92 -2.24 26.88
CA ALA A 270 -13.17 -2.30 27.65
C ALA A 270 -14.38 -2.10 26.72
N GLY A 271 -15.33 -3.04 26.78
CA GLY A 271 -16.53 -3.03 25.95
C GLY A 271 -16.34 -3.56 24.52
N VAL A 272 -15.11 -3.88 24.11
CA VAL A 272 -14.88 -4.61 22.85
C VAL A 272 -15.43 -6.05 23.01
N PRO A 273 -16.17 -6.58 22.02
CA PRO A 273 -16.65 -7.96 22.07
C PRO A 273 -15.49 -8.96 22.23
N GLY A 274 -15.69 -9.98 23.06
CA GLY A 274 -14.69 -11.03 23.28
C GLY A 274 -14.47 -11.95 22.08
N LYS A 275 -15.24 -11.80 20.99
CA LYS A 275 -15.10 -12.56 19.75
C LYS A 275 -15.25 -11.62 18.55
N LEU A 276 -14.26 -11.56 17.68
CA LEU A 276 -14.18 -10.64 16.55
C LEU A 276 -13.71 -11.34 15.26
N PRO A 277 -14.20 -10.96 14.08
CA PRO A 277 -13.56 -11.35 12.83
C PRO A 277 -12.23 -10.61 12.67
N LEU A 278 -11.26 -11.26 12.03
CA LEU A 278 -10.00 -10.63 11.62
C LEU A 278 -9.97 -10.47 10.10
N VAL A 279 -9.94 -9.23 9.63
CA VAL A 279 -9.79 -8.92 8.20
C VAL A 279 -8.34 -8.61 7.89
N CYS A 280 -7.73 -9.38 7.01
CA CYS A 280 -6.37 -9.20 6.53
C CYS A 280 -6.37 -8.53 5.16
N ALA A 281 -5.59 -7.48 4.95
CA ALA A 281 -5.52 -6.75 3.68
C ALA A 281 -4.08 -6.40 3.27
N GLY A 282 -3.91 -6.10 1.99
CA GLY A 282 -2.63 -5.70 1.38
C GLY A 282 -1.97 -6.83 0.58
N GLY A 283 -1.04 -6.48 -0.31
CA GLY A 283 -0.39 -7.43 -1.22
C GLY A 283 0.20 -8.69 -0.55
N PRO A 284 0.92 -8.56 0.58
CA PRO A 284 1.52 -9.70 1.29
C PRO A 284 0.54 -10.76 1.78
N THR A 285 -0.75 -10.43 1.95
CA THR A 285 -1.78 -11.40 2.39
C THR A 285 -2.23 -12.34 1.26
N GLN A 286 -1.85 -12.04 0.01
CA GLN A 286 -2.20 -12.84 -1.16
C GLN A 286 -1.27 -14.04 -1.39
N ILE A 287 -0.20 -14.15 -0.61
CA ILE A 287 0.77 -15.25 -0.73
C ILE A 287 0.09 -16.60 -0.45
N ARG A 288 0.46 -17.63 -1.22
CA ARG A 288 -0.20 -18.95 -1.14
C ARG A 288 -0.05 -19.55 0.25
N GLY A 289 -1.19 -19.92 0.86
CA GLY A 289 -1.25 -20.53 2.18
C GLY A 289 -1.30 -19.53 3.35
N PHE A 290 -1.45 -18.23 3.09
CA PHE A 290 -1.47 -17.19 4.12
C PHE A 290 -2.47 -17.43 5.27
N VAL A 291 -3.74 -17.70 4.96
CA VAL A 291 -4.79 -17.86 5.99
C VAL A 291 -4.47 -18.99 6.99
N PRO A 292 -4.28 -20.25 6.56
CA PRO A 292 -4.01 -21.33 7.51
C PRO A 292 -2.64 -21.18 8.18
N PHE A 293 -1.68 -20.50 7.55
CA PHE A 293 -0.41 -20.12 8.19
C PHE A 293 -0.64 -19.15 9.35
N LEU A 294 -1.40 -18.06 9.14
CA LEU A 294 -1.76 -17.10 10.18
C LEU A 294 -2.60 -17.74 11.29
N GLU A 295 -3.60 -18.56 10.95
CA GLU A 295 -4.39 -19.31 11.93
C GLU A 295 -3.53 -20.14 12.87
N SER A 296 -2.47 -20.78 12.35
CA SER A 296 -1.57 -21.59 13.17
C SER A 296 -0.82 -20.78 14.23
N ARG A 297 -0.47 -19.52 13.92
CA ARG A 297 0.19 -18.59 14.84
C ARG A 297 -0.78 -18.01 15.86
N LEU A 298 -1.99 -17.67 15.42
CA LEU A 298 -3.02 -17.11 16.27
C LEU A 298 -3.53 -18.12 17.31
N ARG A 299 -3.58 -19.42 16.99
CA ARG A 299 -3.98 -20.48 17.95
C ARG A 299 -3.12 -20.52 19.22
N SER A 300 -1.87 -20.12 19.13
CA SER A 300 -0.93 -20.08 20.27
C SER A 300 -0.85 -18.70 20.94
N ALA A 301 -1.58 -17.70 20.45
CA ALA A 301 -1.49 -16.32 20.92
C ALA A 301 -2.58 -16.01 21.94
N ASP A 302 -2.20 -15.32 23.02
CA ASP A 302 -3.12 -14.81 24.05
C ASP A 302 -3.67 -13.44 23.66
N LEU A 303 -4.45 -13.41 22.57
CA LEU A 303 -5.08 -12.18 22.11
C LEU A 303 -6.19 -11.71 23.07
N PRO A 304 -6.50 -10.41 23.13
CA PRO A 304 -7.57 -9.88 24.00
C PRO A 304 -8.99 -10.30 23.56
N PHE A 305 -9.14 -11.06 22.48
CA PHE A 305 -10.40 -11.56 21.94
C PHE A 305 -10.15 -12.84 21.14
N ASP A 306 -11.20 -13.65 21.00
CA ASP A 306 -11.24 -14.81 20.12
C ASP A 306 -11.42 -14.37 18.66
N VAL A 307 -10.58 -14.87 17.76
CA VAL A 307 -10.76 -14.65 16.32
C VAL A 307 -11.87 -15.59 15.81
N SER A 308 -13.00 -15.03 15.37
CA SER A 308 -14.15 -15.81 14.89
C SER A 308 -13.93 -16.43 13.52
N GLU A 309 -13.24 -15.69 12.65
CA GLU A 309 -12.88 -16.05 11.30
C GLU A 309 -11.74 -15.16 10.81
N ILE A 310 -10.98 -15.63 9.83
CA ILE A 310 -10.01 -14.82 9.11
C ILE A 310 -10.50 -14.60 7.69
N ARG A 311 -10.65 -13.34 7.30
CA ARG A 311 -11.04 -12.95 5.93
C ARG A 311 -9.88 -12.23 5.27
N VAL A 312 -9.55 -12.60 4.03
CA VAL A 312 -8.57 -11.85 3.23
C VAL A 312 -9.33 -10.95 2.28
N ALA A 313 -9.13 -9.65 2.42
CA ALA A 313 -9.67 -8.67 1.50
C ALA A 313 -8.89 -8.67 0.18
N ASP A 314 -9.56 -8.26 -0.90
CA ASP A 314 -8.92 -8.03 -2.19
C ASP A 314 -7.79 -6.98 -2.05
N ALA A 315 -6.58 -7.34 -2.46
CA ALA A 315 -5.41 -6.47 -2.30
C ALA A 315 -5.39 -5.28 -3.28
N ALA A 316 -6.21 -5.28 -4.32
CA ALA A 316 -6.06 -4.33 -5.41
C ALA A 316 -6.65 -2.97 -5.09
N TYR A 317 -7.78 -2.87 -4.37
CA TYR A 317 -8.45 -1.57 -4.14
C TYR A 317 -9.13 -1.40 -2.78
N THR A 318 -8.92 -2.31 -1.81
CA THR A 318 -9.63 -2.25 -0.52
C THR A 318 -9.35 -0.95 0.26
N ALA A 319 -8.10 -0.53 0.39
CA ALA A 319 -7.75 0.72 1.07
C ALA A 319 -8.34 1.94 0.34
N ALA A 320 -8.19 2.02 -0.98
CA ALA A 320 -8.79 3.10 -1.79
C ALA A 320 -10.33 3.13 -1.69
N ARG A 321 -10.99 1.98 -1.58
CA ARG A 321 -12.45 1.89 -1.37
C ARG A 321 -12.85 2.44 0.00
N GLY A 322 -12.10 2.09 1.03
CA GLY A 322 -12.27 2.63 2.37
C GLY A 322 -12.09 4.15 2.42
N ALA A 323 -11.04 4.62 1.75
CA ALA A 323 -10.75 6.04 1.62
C ALA A 323 -11.87 6.79 0.86
N LEU A 324 -12.44 6.19 -0.19
CA LEU A 324 -13.61 6.76 -0.87
C LEU A 324 -14.82 6.82 0.08
N ALA A 325 -15.09 5.76 0.84
CA ALA A 325 -16.18 5.76 1.83
C ALA A 325 -15.98 6.86 2.89
N HIS A 326 -14.75 7.03 3.37
CA HIS A 326 -14.40 8.12 4.28
C HIS A 326 -14.67 9.50 3.66
N ALA A 327 -14.24 9.72 2.41
CA ALA A 327 -14.47 10.98 1.70
C ALA A 327 -15.96 11.32 1.55
N GLU A 328 -16.81 10.31 1.28
CA GLU A 328 -18.26 10.48 1.20
C GLU A 328 -18.88 10.81 2.56
N LEU A 329 -18.42 10.17 3.64
CA LEU A 329 -18.86 10.46 5.01
C LEU A 329 -18.49 11.88 5.43
N THR A 330 -17.24 12.30 5.23
CA THR A 330 -16.77 13.65 5.58
C THR A 330 -17.57 14.73 4.84
N ARG A 331 -17.86 14.50 3.55
CA ARG A 331 -18.72 15.40 2.79
C ARG A 331 -20.13 15.46 3.35
N ALA A 332 -20.72 14.33 3.71
CA ALA A 332 -22.07 14.28 4.27
C ALA A 332 -22.15 15.02 5.60
N GLU A 333 -21.12 14.92 6.45
CA GLU A 333 -21.02 15.66 7.71
C GLU A 333 -20.92 17.17 7.48
N ALA A 334 -20.09 17.61 6.53
CA ALA A 334 -19.97 19.03 6.18
C ALA A 334 -21.26 19.64 5.61
N GLN A 335 -22.17 18.81 5.08
CA GLN A 335 -23.46 19.24 4.54
C GLN A 335 -24.61 19.15 5.55
N ARG A 336 -24.38 18.58 6.76
CA ARG A 336 -25.42 18.57 7.80
C ARG A 336 -25.70 20.00 8.25
N PRO A 337 -26.96 20.47 8.22
CA PRO A 337 -27.29 21.77 8.78
C PRO A 337 -26.92 21.78 10.27
N THR A 338 -26.14 22.76 10.70
CA THR A 338 -25.92 23.01 12.11
C THR A 338 -27.28 23.28 12.74
N ALA A 339 -27.78 22.32 13.51
CA ALA A 339 -28.97 22.51 14.32
C ALA A 339 -28.69 23.72 15.22
N LYS A 340 -29.35 24.85 14.95
CA LYS A 340 -29.39 25.96 15.90
C LYS A 340 -29.99 25.39 17.17
N VAL A 341 -29.15 25.22 18.18
CA VAL A 341 -29.59 24.98 19.55
C VAL A 341 -30.40 26.22 19.92
N ALA A 342 -31.72 26.06 20.00
CA ALA A 342 -32.65 27.06 20.51
C ALA A 342 -32.74 26.94 22.03
#